data_AF-A0A8H2LBL1-F1
#
_entry.id   AF-A0A8H2LBL1-F1
#
_cell.length_a   1.000
_cell.length_b   1.000
_cell.length_c   1.000
_cell.angle_alpha   90.00
_cell.angle_beta   90.00
_cell.angle_gamma   90.00
#
_symmetry.space_group_name_H-M   'P 1'
#
loop_
_entity.id
_entity.type
_entity.pdbx_description
1 polymer ?
#
loop_
_entity_poly.entity_id
_entity_poly.type
_entity_poly.pdbx_seq_one_letter_code
_entity_poly.pdbx_strand_id
1 'polypeptide(L)'
;MKKLIIIFALSFSFFSCDKDDTEILEEDYASFLEKTTPQFSAHLGNEVLNWRYGFAAYQSSIGYLYPDGDQTDPHRYLRFILNEENGDNQFLIRAPLYDTSSETEFTTVFGQGIKTIGKSNDDFYISIKNNNYNYAICNSDAKFQLEILKTEEITNEYSSQKELFVWIKIEKINLNDCNFNYNKSLNNGLILAKFYGHKFE
;
A
#
# COMPACT_ATOMS: atom_id res chain seq x y z
N MET A 1 -8.21 9.83 81.83
CA MET A 1 -6.99 9.30 81.17
C MET A 1 -7.37 8.15 80.24
N LYS A 2 -7.32 8.36 78.93
CA LYS A 2 -7.36 7.37 77.83
C LYS A 2 -6.45 7.98 76.74
N LYS A 3 -5.24 7.46 76.45
CA LYS A 3 -4.90 6.38 75.48
C LYS A 3 -5.58 6.65 74.12
N LEU A 4 -4.94 6.82 72.96
CA LEU A 4 -3.67 6.32 72.40
C LEU A 4 -3.41 6.96 71.00
N ILE A 5 -2.13 6.98 70.58
CA ILE A 5 -1.58 6.68 69.21
C ILE A 5 -1.90 7.69 68.07
N ILE A 6 -0.94 8.50 67.57
CA ILE A 6 0.20 8.24 66.64
C ILE A 6 -0.22 7.74 65.25
N ILE A 7 0.17 8.46 64.17
CA ILE A 7 0.99 8.02 63.00
C ILE A 7 1.13 9.26 62.08
N PHE A 8 2.28 9.92 62.02
CA PHE A 8 3.45 9.71 61.14
C PHE A 8 3.21 9.90 59.63
N ALA A 9 4.15 10.66 59.04
CA ALA A 9 4.10 11.32 57.75
C ALA A 9 4.11 10.40 56.53
N LEU A 10 3.52 10.88 55.44
CA LEU A 10 3.99 10.59 54.09
C LEU A 10 4.18 11.91 53.33
N SER A 11 5.39 12.43 53.42
CA SER A 11 6.00 13.28 52.40
C SER A 11 6.54 12.36 51.30
N PHE A 12 5.84 12.28 50.18
CA PHE A 12 6.44 11.83 48.92
C PHE A 12 6.49 13.01 47.97
N SER A 13 7.69 13.56 47.88
CA SER A 13 8.10 14.58 46.92
C SER A 13 7.89 14.05 45.51
N PHE A 14 6.99 14.69 44.76
CA PHE A 14 6.89 14.51 43.32
C PHE A 14 8.14 15.11 42.67
N PHE A 15 9.14 14.27 42.42
CA PHE A 15 10.15 14.59 41.42
C PHE A 15 9.49 14.51 40.05
N SER A 16 9.28 15.68 39.44
CA SER A 16 9.08 15.83 38.01
C SER A 16 10.23 15.16 37.29
N CYS A 17 9.92 14.11 36.55
CA CYS A 17 10.81 13.51 35.57
C CYS A 17 10.31 14.00 34.22
N ASP A 18 10.82 15.15 33.79
CA ASP A 18 10.82 15.54 32.38
C ASP A 18 11.67 14.51 31.64
N LYS A 19 10.99 13.56 31.00
CA LYS A 19 11.53 12.81 29.87
C LYS A 19 10.55 12.96 28.73
N ASP A 20 10.78 14.00 27.94
CA ASP A 20 10.40 14.08 26.54
C ASP A 20 11.22 13.03 25.76
N ASP A 21 10.96 11.75 26.05
CA ASP A 21 11.18 10.67 25.10
C ASP A 21 9.80 10.42 24.50
N THR A 22 9.39 11.28 23.57
CA THR A 22 8.35 10.91 22.62
C THR A 22 8.95 9.78 21.79
N GLU A 23 8.83 8.54 22.29
CA GLU A 23 8.93 7.35 21.44
C GLU A 23 8.03 7.65 20.23
N ILE A 24 8.66 7.79 19.06
CA ILE A 24 7.94 7.74 17.80
C ILE A 24 7.30 6.36 17.83
N LEU A 25 6.02 6.31 18.20
CA LEU A 25 5.21 5.10 18.12
C LEU A 25 5.33 4.64 16.67
N GLU A 26 6.15 3.62 16.45
CA GLU A 26 6.23 2.92 15.18
C GLU A 26 4.80 2.49 14.87
N GLU A 27 4.25 2.99 13.76
CA GLU A 27 2.87 2.68 13.40
C GLU A 27 2.73 1.15 13.29
N ASP A 28 1.88 0.56 14.15
CA ASP A 28 1.73 -0.89 14.23
C ASP A 28 0.91 -1.41 13.05
N TYR A 29 1.61 -1.94 12.05
CA TYR A 29 1.01 -2.59 10.89
C TYR A 29 0.82 -4.11 11.06
N ALA A 30 1.10 -4.70 12.23
CA ALA A 30 1.08 -6.16 12.40
C ALA A 30 -0.26 -6.76 11.93
N SER A 31 -1.37 -6.15 12.33
CA SER A 31 -2.71 -6.61 11.94
C SER A 31 -3.00 -6.49 10.43
N PHE A 32 -2.34 -5.57 9.73
CA PHE A 32 -2.42 -5.42 8.27
C PHE A 32 -1.55 -6.45 7.54
N LEU A 33 -0.36 -6.74 8.06
CA LEU A 33 0.59 -7.71 7.50
C LEU A 33 0.10 -9.17 7.57
N GLU A 34 -0.87 -9.45 8.43
CA GLU A 34 -1.57 -10.75 8.54
C GLU A 34 -2.75 -10.91 7.56
N LYS A 35 -3.15 -9.85 6.85
CA LYS A 35 -4.31 -9.91 5.94
C LYS A 35 -3.96 -10.69 4.68
N THR A 36 -4.89 -11.50 4.19
CA THR A 36 -4.77 -12.27 2.95
C THR A 36 -5.76 -11.83 1.87
N THR A 37 -6.63 -10.88 2.20
CA THR A 37 -7.65 -10.36 1.30
C THR A 37 -7.18 -9.06 0.66
N PRO A 38 -7.00 -9.00 -0.67
CA PRO A 38 -6.64 -7.77 -1.37
C PRO A 38 -7.54 -6.60 -0.98
N GLN A 39 -6.94 -5.47 -0.67
CA GLN A 39 -7.63 -4.31 -0.14
C GLN A 39 -6.83 -3.03 -0.35
N PHE A 40 -7.53 -1.91 -0.29
CA PHE A 40 -6.98 -0.57 -0.36
C PHE A 40 -7.73 0.31 0.64
N SER A 41 -6.99 0.92 1.56
CA SER A 41 -7.51 1.92 2.48
C SER A 41 -6.65 3.16 2.45
N ALA A 42 -7.24 4.35 2.40
CA ALA A 42 -6.52 5.62 2.40
C ALA A 42 -7.45 6.80 2.68
N HIS A 43 -6.87 7.98 2.89
CA HIS A 43 -7.58 9.26 2.83
C HIS A 43 -7.34 9.95 1.50
N LEU A 44 -8.40 10.27 0.75
CA LEU A 44 -8.34 11.05 -0.48
C LEU A 44 -8.94 12.45 -0.25
N GLY A 45 -8.09 13.41 0.14
CA GLY A 45 -8.54 14.66 0.73
C GLY A 45 -9.22 14.39 2.08
N ASN A 46 -10.49 14.74 2.21
CA ASN A 46 -11.29 14.51 3.43
C ASN A 46 -12.11 13.21 3.39
N GLU A 47 -12.04 12.46 2.29
CA GLU A 47 -12.81 11.22 2.11
C GLU A 47 -11.98 10.02 2.58
N VAL A 48 -12.61 9.13 3.34
CA VAL A 48 -12.02 7.84 3.72
C VAL A 48 -12.40 6.81 2.67
N LEU A 49 -11.40 6.20 2.05
CA LEU A 49 -11.57 5.10 1.10
C LEU A 49 -11.23 3.80 1.81
N ASN A 50 -12.11 2.80 1.72
CA ASN A 50 -11.92 1.47 2.28
C ASN A 50 -12.51 0.43 1.33
N TRP A 51 -11.69 -0.05 0.40
CA TRP A 51 -12.09 -0.98 -0.65
C TRP A 51 -11.42 -2.33 -0.42
N ARG A 52 -12.13 -3.44 -0.70
CA ARG A 52 -11.66 -4.81 -0.47
C ARG A 52 -12.12 -5.75 -1.56
N TYR A 53 -11.45 -6.88 -1.72
CA TYR A 53 -11.85 -7.98 -2.59
C TYR A 53 -12.62 -9.05 -1.78
N GLY A 54 -13.70 -9.65 -2.28
CA GLY A 54 -14.45 -10.72 -1.59
C GLY A 54 -15.97 -10.70 -1.82
N PHE A 55 -16.74 -11.44 -1.02
CA PHE A 55 -18.20 -11.53 -1.19
C PHE A 55 -18.84 -10.13 -1.11
N ALA A 56 -19.49 -9.72 -2.20
CA ALA A 56 -20.01 -8.37 -2.49
C ALA A 56 -18.97 -7.24 -2.76
N ALA A 57 -17.67 -7.54 -2.92
CA ALA A 57 -16.61 -6.56 -3.17
C ALA A 57 -15.66 -7.04 -4.29
N TYR A 58 -15.62 -6.36 -5.43
CA TYR A 58 -15.14 -6.97 -6.67
C TYR A 58 -13.74 -6.49 -7.09
N GLN A 59 -12.87 -7.44 -7.44
CA GLN A 59 -11.66 -7.21 -8.23
C GLN A 59 -12.03 -7.31 -9.70
N SER A 60 -11.63 -6.35 -10.53
CA SER A 60 -12.00 -6.37 -11.96
C SER A 60 -10.91 -6.90 -12.87
N SER A 61 -9.64 -6.76 -12.48
CA SER A 61 -8.53 -7.20 -13.32
C SER A 61 -7.24 -7.35 -12.54
N ILE A 62 -6.55 -8.46 -12.79
CA ILE A 62 -5.16 -8.70 -12.41
C ILE A 62 -4.46 -9.44 -13.54
N GLY A 63 -3.19 -9.12 -13.75
CA GLY A 63 -2.36 -9.87 -14.68
C GLY A 63 -1.10 -9.15 -15.11
N TYR A 64 -0.43 -9.82 -16.04
CA TYR A 64 0.75 -9.33 -16.73
C TYR A 64 0.37 -8.52 -17.97
N LEU A 65 1.15 -7.49 -18.27
CA LEU A 65 1.09 -6.76 -19.52
C LEU A 65 2.41 -6.94 -20.27
N TYR A 66 2.30 -7.27 -21.54
CA TYR A 66 3.42 -7.40 -22.47
C TYR A 66 3.72 -6.01 -23.04
N PRO A 67 4.87 -5.37 -22.70
CA PRO A 67 5.19 -4.03 -23.20
C PRO A 67 5.14 -3.95 -24.73
N ASP A 68 5.66 -4.99 -25.39
CA ASP A 68 5.79 -5.04 -26.85
C ASP A 68 4.72 -5.92 -27.51
N GLY A 69 3.74 -6.42 -26.75
CA GLY A 69 2.70 -7.33 -27.25
C GLY A 69 3.17 -8.76 -27.55
N ASP A 70 4.45 -9.07 -27.30
CA ASP A 70 5.04 -10.40 -27.46
C ASP A 70 4.93 -11.22 -26.17
N GLN A 71 4.32 -12.40 -26.26
CA GLN A 71 4.15 -13.31 -25.13
C GLN A 71 5.45 -13.99 -24.67
N THR A 72 6.50 -13.93 -25.49
CA THR A 72 7.79 -14.61 -25.27
C THR A 72 8.88 -13.74 -24.67
N ASP A 73 8.76 -12.41 -24.78
CA ASP A 73 9.63 -11.43 -24.08
C ASP A 73 9.65 -11.78 -22.58
N PRO A 74 10.70 -11.66 -21.79
CA PRO A 74 10.59 -11.86 -20.33
C PRO A 74 10.18 -10.59 -19.56
N HIS A 75 10.19 -9.41 -20.18
CA HIS A 75 9.87 -8.14 -19.51
C HIS A 75 8.35 -7.97 -19.35
N ARG A 76 7.89 -7.65 -18.14
CA ARG A 76 6.47 -7.54 -17.81
C ARG A 76 6.17 -6.37 -16.89
N TYR A 77 4.95 -5.83 -17.02
CA TYR A 77 4.31 -5.10 -15.92
C TYR A 77 3.35 -6.03 -15.20
N LEU A 78 3.31 -5.95 -13.88
CA LEU A 78 2.20 -6.50 -13.09
C LEU A 78 1.19 -5.40 -12.80
N ARG A 79 -0.09 -5.70 -12.98
CA ARG A 79 -1.20 -4.76 -12.73
C ARG A 79 -2.22 -5.38 -11.79
N PHE A 80 -2.64 -4.58 -10.82
CA PHE A 80 -3.73 -4.87 -9.90
C PHE A 80 -4.80 -3.78 -10.01
N ILE A 81 -6.06 -4.20 -10.10
CA ILE A 81 -7.24 -3.31 -10.13
C ILE A 81 -8.29 -3.79 -9.13
N LEU A 82 -8.72 -2.90 -8.24
CA LEU A 82 -9.80 -3.12 -7.28
C LEU A 82 -10.98 -2.19 -7.57
N ASN A 83 -12.20 -2.70 -7.67
CA ASN A 83 -13.41 -1.92 -7.96
C ASN A 83 -14.41 -1.97 -6.79
N GLU A 84 -15.23 -0.93 -6.65
CA GLU A 84 -16.47 -1.00 -5.87
C GLU A 84 -17.65 -1.44 -6.74
N GLU A 85 -18.76 -1.86 -6.11
CA GLU A 85 -19.94 -2.53 -6.68
C GLU A 85 -20.53 -1.86 -7.96
N ASN A 86 -20.42 -0.55 -8.11
CA ASN A 86 -20.92 0.21 -9.27
C ASN A 86 -19.88 0.48 -10.37
N GLY A 87 -18.61 0.11 -10.18
CA GLY A 87 -17.51 0.39 -11.13
C GLY A 87 -17.13 1.87 -11.27
N ASP A 88 -17.76 2.74 -10.49
CA ASP A 88 -17.44 4.17 -10.45
C ASP A 88 -16.23 4.45 -9.58
N ASN A 89 -15.91 3.54 -8.67
CA ASN A 89 -14.75 3.61 -7.81
C ASN A 89 -13.77 2.50 -8.16
N GLN A 90 -12.52 2.88 -8.42
CA GLN A 90 -11.44 1.98 -8.81
C GLN A 90 -10.11 2.43 -8.21
N PHE A 91 -9.36 1.49 -7.65
CA PHE A 91 -7.94 1.64 -7.35
C PHE A 91 -7.13 0.80 -8.34
N LEU A 92 -6.05 1.37 -8.86
CA LEU A 92 -5.11 0.70 -9.74
C LEU A 92 -3.69 0.95 -9.25
N ILE A 93 -2.92 -0.12 -9.16
CA ILE A 93 -1.46 -0.07 -9.07
C ILE A 93 -0.84 -0.93 -10.17
N ARG A 94 0.19 -0.39 -10.82
CA ARG A 94 1.02 -1.08 -11.79
C ARG A 94 2.48 -1.00 -11.33
N ALA A 95 3.17 -2.13 -11.34
CA ALA A 95 4.60 -2.19 -11.06
C ALA A 95 5.43 -1.56 -12.21
N PRO A 96 6.70 -1.19 -11.94
CA PRO A 96 7.70 -0.99 -12.99
C PRO A 96 7.80 -2.17 -13.95
N LEU A 97 8.36 -1.93 -15.13
CA LEU A 97 8.82 -2.98 -16.03
C LEU A 97 10.00 -3.70 -15.39
N TYR A 98 9.98 -5.03 -15.44
CA TYR A 98 11.10 -5.84 -14.99
C TYR A 98 11.16 -7.16 -15.76
N ASP A 99 12.36 -7.73 -15.84
CA ASP A 99 12.62 -9.07 -16.36
C ASP A 99 12.14 -10.12 -15.35
N THR A 100 11.07 -10.84 -15.69
CA THR A 100 10.50 -11.91 -14.84
C THR A 100 11.37 -13.17 -14.74
N SER A 101 12.47 -13.24 -15.50
CA SER A 101 13.48 -14.28 -15.40
C SER A 101 14.67 -13.91 -14.50
N SER A 102 14.72 -12.66 -14.02
CA SER A 102 15.81 -12.12 -13.19
C SER A 102 15.36 -11.91 -11.74
N GLU A 103 15.88 -12.74 -10.82
CA GLU A 103 15.62 -12.61 -9.39
C GLU A 103 16.10 -11.25 -8.83
N THR A 104 17.19 -10.72 -9.39
CA THR A 104 17.70 -9.41 -8.98
C THR A 104 16.73 -8.28 -9.34
N GLU A 105 16.12 -8.35 -10.52
CA GLU A 105 15.11 -7.37 -10.93
C GLU A 105 13.81 -7.54 -10.15
N PHE A 106 13.38 -8.79 -9.90
CA PHE A 106 12.24 -9.08 -9.03
C PHE A 106 12.44 -8.49 -7.63
N THR A 107 13.57 -8.77 -6.97
CA THR A 107 13.92 -8.21 -5.66
C THR A 107 14.04 -6.68 -5.71
N THR A 108 14.51 -6.10 -6.83
CA THR A 108 14.56 -4.63 -6.98
C THR A 108 13.17 -4.02 -6.97
N VAL A 109 12.20 -4.62 -7.68
CA VAL A 109 10.82 -4.13 -7.75
C VAL A 109 10.03 -4.45 -6.50
N PHE A 110 10.07 -5.69 -6.02
CA PHE A 110 9.18 -6.23 -4.98
C PHE A 110 9.85 -6.47 -3.64
N GLY A 111 11.17 -6.36 -3.52
CA GLY A 111 11.85 -6.44 -2.23
C GLY A 111 11.43 -5.31 -1.30
N GLN A 112 11.42 -5.60 0.00
CA GLN A 112 11.04 -4.63 1.04
C GLN A 112 11.80 -3.31 0.91
N GLY A 113 11.11 -2.21 1.25
CA GLY A 113 11.67 -0.87 1.29
C GLY A 113 11.04 0.11 0.28
N ILE A 114 11.64 1.29 0.21
CA ILE A 114 11.11 2.45 -0.50
C ILE A 114 11.27 2.31 -2.02
N LYS A 115 10.20 2.59 -2.76
CA LYS A 115 10.13 2.59 -4.24
C LYS A 115 9.55 3.91 -4.74
N THR A 116 9.93 4.27 -5.96
CA THR A 116 9.42 5.49 -6.62
C THR A 116 8.04 5.26 -7.23
N ILE A 117 7.20 6.28 -7.13
CA ILE A 117 5.91 6.35 -7.84
C ILE A 117 5.99 7.45 -8.90
N GLY A 118 5.60 7.12 -10.12
CA GLY A 118 5.70 8.00 -11.27
C GLY A 118 4.85 7.53 -12.45
N LYS A 119 5.08 8.16 -13.60
CA LYS A 119 4.42 7.81 -14.87
C LYS A 119 5.32 7.07 -15.86
N SER A 120 6.61 6.92 -15.52
CA SER A 120 7.56 6.18 -16.34
C SER A 120 7.30 4.67 -16.26
N ASN A 121 7.96 3.91 -17.11
CA ASN A 121 7.95 2.45 -17.02
C ASN A 121 8.88 1.94 -15.92
N ASP A 122 9.74 2.79 -15.36
CA ASP A 122 10.70 2.44 -14.30
C ASP A 122 10.10 2.66 -12.89
N ASP A 123 8.92 3.26 -12.81
CA ASP A 123 8.25 3.60 -11.55
C ASP A 123 6.96 2.81 -11.35
N PHE A 124 6.55 2.69 -10.08
CA PHE A 124 5.19 2.29 -9.79
C PHE A 124 4.21 3.36 -10.27
N TYR A 125 3.12 2.94 -10.90
CA TYR A 125 2.04 3.82 -11.30
C TYR A 125 0.81 3.56 -10.45
N ILE A 126 0.17 4.64 -9.98
CA ILE A 126 -1.05 4.59 -9.20
C ILE A 126 -2.11 5.47 -9.85
N SER A 127 -3.34 4.96 -9.90
CA SER A 127 -4.51 5.70 -10.33
C SER A 127 -5.70 5.38 -9.44
N ILE A 128 -6.50 6.40 -9.14
CA ILE A 128 -7.75 6.25 -8.39
C ILE A 128 -8.85 6.89 -9.23
N LYS A 129 -9.88 6.11 -9.56
CA LYS A 129 -11.17 6.65 -9.98
C LYS A 129 -12.06 6.68 -8.74
N ASN A 130 -12.63 7.84 -8.41
CA ASN A 130 -13.60 7.96 -7.34
C ASN A 130 -14.75 8.84 -7.83
N ASN A 131 -15.92 8.21 -8.01
CA ASN A 131 -17.08 8.71 -8.72
C ASN A 131 -16.73 9.06 -10.18
N ASN A 132 -16.96 10.32 -10.59
CA ASN A 132 -16.67 10.81 -11.94
C ASN A 132 -15.26 11.39 -12.09
N TYR A 133 -14.42 11.30 -11.05
CA TYR A 133 -13.09 11.90 -11.05
C TYR A 133 -12.00 10.84 -11.13
N ASN A 134 -10.99 11.10 -11.96
CA ASN A 134 -9.79 10.29 -12.07
C ASN A 134 -8.60 11.06 -11.52
N TYR A 135 -7.84 10.42 -10.63
CA TYR A 135 -6.69 10.98 -9.94
C TYR A 135 -5.47 10.12 -10.23
N ALA A 136 -4.42 10.71 -10.80
CA ALA A 136 -3.19 10.00 -11.13
C ALA A 136 -1.97 10.93 -11.02
N ILE A 137 -0.77 10.38 -11.18
CA ILE A 137 0.45 11.18 -11.29
C ILE A 137 0.68 11.49 -12.78
N CYS A 138 0.42 12.74 -13.18
CA CYS A 138 0.53 13.16 -14.57
C CYS A 138 1.92 13.70 -14.97
N ASN A 139 2.80 13.97 -13.99
CA ASN A 139 4.17 14.45 -14.23
C ASN A 139 5.23 13.40 -13.81
N SER A 140 6.23 13.17 -14.67
CA SER A 140 7.36 12.26 -14.44
C SER A 140 8.34 12.80 -13.41
N ASP A 141 8.38 14.11 -13.20
CA ASP A 141 9.34 14.73 -12.26
C ASP A 141 8.87 14.65 -10.80
N ALA A 142 7.69 14.07 -10.54
CA ALA A 142 7.15 13.92 -9.21
C ALA A 142 7.92 12.84 -8.44
N LYS A 143 8.52 13.22 -7.30
CA LYS A 143 9.31 12.32 -6.44
C LYS A 143 8.45 11.72 -5.34
N PHE A 144 7.38 11.03 -5.72
CA PHE A 144 6.54 10.31 -4.77
C PHE A 144 7.11 8.93 -4.46
N GLN A 145 6.78 8.41 -3.29
CA GLN A 145 7.31 7.15 -2.81
C GLN A 145 6.19 6.27 -2.23
N LEU A 146 6.34 4.98 -2.42
CA LEU A 146 5.67 3.94 -1.63
C LEU A 146 6.73 3.12 -0.91
N GLU A 147 6.31 2.39 0.11
CA GLU A 147 7.14 1.42 0.81
C GLU A 147 6.51 0.04 0.67
N ILE A 148 7.31 -0.94 0.24
CA ILE A 148 6.92 -2.34 0.31
C ILE A 148 7.27 -2.83 1.71
N LEU A 149 6.23 -3.15 2.48
CA LEU A 149 6.35 -3.63 3.86
C LEU A 149 6.64 -5.14 3.90
N LYS A 150 6.04 -5.90 2.98
CA LYS A 150 6.15 -7.36 2.92
C LYS A 150 5.80 -7.84 1.52
N THR A 151 6.41 -8.95 1.12
CA THR A 151 5.95 -9.78 0.01
C THR A 151 5.81 -11.22 0.45
N GLU A 152 4.88 -11.93 -0.17
CA GLU A 152 4.66 -13.36 0.09
C GLU A 152 4.17 -14.02 -1.18
N GLU A 153 4.79 -15.15 -1.52
CA GLU A 153 4.38 -15.98 -2.64
C GLU A 153 3.63 -17.21 -2.13
N ILE A 154 2.46 -17.45 -2.70
CA ILE A 154 1.61 -18.59 -2.36
C ILE A 154 1.26 -19.32 -3.64
N THR A 155 1.33 -20.65 -3.62
CA THR A 155 0.81 -21.46 -4.73
C THR A 155 -0.68 -21.69 -4.51
N ASN A 156 -1.50 -21.25 -5.46
CA ASN A 156 -2.94 -21.49 -5.43
C ASN A 156 -3.21 -22.99 -5.58
N GLU A 157 -3.78 -23.61 -4.54
CA GLU A 157 -4.04 -25.05 -4.49
C GLU A 157 -4.98 -25.56 -5.60
N TYR A 158 -5.83 -24.70 -6.15
CA TYR A 158 -6.83 -25.07 -7.16
C TYR A 158 -6.33 -24.92 -8.60
N SER A 159 -5.44 -23.96 -8.87
CA SER A 159 -4.97 -23.65 -10.22
C SER A 159 -3.50 -23.93 -10.45
N SER A 160 -2.73 -24.27 -9.41
CA SER A 160 -1.25 -24.34 -9.43
C SER A 160 -0.59 -23.04 -9.89
N GLN A 161 -1.33 -21.94 -10.00
CA GLN A 161 -0.78 -20.63 -10.30
C GLN A 161 -0.15 -20.08 -9.02
N LYS A 162 1.04 -19.52 -9.14
CA LYS A 162 1.64 -18.75 -8.06
C LYS A 162 0.96 -17.38 -7.99
N GLU A 163 0.76 -16.92 -6.76
CA GLU A 163 0.16 -15.62 -6.43
C GLU A 163 1.19 -14.85 -5.61
N LEU A 164 1.46 -13.60 -5.99
CA LEU A 164 2.32 -12.70 -5.23
C LEU A 164 1.46 -11.70 -4.47
N PHE A 165 1.55 -11.73 -3.15
CA PHE A 165 0.97 -10.74 -2.26
C PHE A 165 2.02 -9.68 -1.95
N VAL A 166 1.63 -8.40 -2.06
CA VAL A 166 2.50 -7.26 -1.78
C VAL A 166 1.76 -6.30 -0.86
N TRP A 167 2.31 -6.10 0.34
CA TRP A 167 1.81 -5.14 1.32
C TRP A 167 2.57 -3.83 1.12
N ILE A 168 1.83 -2.79 0.77
CA ILE A 168 2.38 -1.50 0.37
C ILE A 168 1.81 -0.42 1.28
N LYS A 169 2.68 0.51 1.66
CA LYS A 169 2.36 1.72 2.40
C LYS A 169 2.63 2.96 1.55
N ILE A 170 1.76 3.94 1.69
CA ILE A 170 1.91 5.28 1.09
C ILE A 170 1.64 6.31 2.18
N GLU A 171 2.67 7.06 2.56
CA GLU A 171 2.52 8.17 3.51
C GLU A 171 1.64 9.27 2.92
N LYS A 172 2.10 9.81 1.78
CA LYS A 172 1.45 10.93 1.11
C LYS A 172 1.88 11.03 -0.35
N ILE A 173 0.90 11.12 -1.24
CA ILE A 173 1.11 11.49 -2.63
C ILE A 173 0.08 12.53 -3.07
N ASN A 174 0.50 13.51 -3.86
CA ASN A 174 -0.44 14.41 -4.50
C ASN A 174 -0.84 13.81 -5.84
N LEU A 175 -2.10 13.41 -5.94
CA LEU A 175 -2.69 12.98 -7.19
C LEU A 175 -3.33 14.20 -7.85
N ASN A 176 -2.98 14.41 -9.11
CA ASN A 176 -3.58 15.45 -9.91
C ASN A 176 -4.58 14.77 -10.85
N ASP A 177 -5.79 15.30 -10.97
CA ASP A 177 -6.51 15.10 -12.22
C ASP A 177 -5.60 15.65 -13.33
N CYS A 178 -5.42 14.93 -14.43
CA CYS A 178 -4.64 15.46 -15.54
C CYS A 178 -5.29 16.71 -16.16
N ASN A 179 -6.43 17.15 -15.62
CA ASN A 179 -7.01 18.49 -15.72
C ASN A 179 -6.72 19.37 -14.49
N PHE A 180 -6.23 20.58 -14.72
CA PHE A 180 -5.63 21.52 -13.74
C PHE A 180 -6.44 21.90 -12.48
N ASN A 181 -7.70 21.49 -12.32
CA ASN A 181 -8.59 22.01 -11.28
C ASN A 181 -8.91 21.03 -10.13
N TYR A 182 -8.40 19.80 -10.15
CA TYR A 182 -8.75 18.78 -9.16
C TYR A 182 -7.50 18.04 -8.63
N ASN A 183 -6.73 18.71 -7.77
CA ASN A 183 -5.65 18.06 -7.02
C ASN A 183 -6.19 17.49 -5.71
N LYS A 184 -5.97 16.20 -5.45
CA LYS A 184 -6.25 15.57 -4.15
C LYS A 184 -5.00 14.89 -3.61
N SER A 185 -4.78 15.03 -2.31
CA SER A 185 -3.73 14.28 -1.61
C SER A 185 -4.29 12.93 -1.20
N LEU A 186 -3.59 11.86 -1.55
CA LEU A 186 -3.79 10.54 -0.98
C LEU A 186 -2.84 10.40 0.21
N ASN A 187 -3.35 10.08 1.40
CA ASN A 187 -2.53 9.92 2.61
C ASN A 187 -2.88 8.63 3.33
N ASN A 188 -1.93 8.13 4.14
CA ASN A 188 -2.08 6.95 5.00
C ASN A 188 -2.63 5.74 4.21
N GLY A 189 -2.08 5.53 3.02
CA GLY A 189 -2.48 4.47 2.13
C GLY A 189 -1.90 3.13 2.57
N LEU A 190 -2.77 2.14 2.77
CA LEU A 190 -2.39 0.74 2.94
C LEU A 190 -3.02 -0.08 1.82
N ILE A 191 -2.20 -0.83 1.11
CA ILE A 191 -2.61 -1.62 -0.06
C ILE A 191 -2.09 -3.03 0.11
N LEU A 192 -2.99 -4.01 0.08
CA LEU A 192 -2.62 -5.40 -0.16
C LEU A 192 -2.98 -5.71 -1.61
N ALA A 193 -1.97 -5.75 -2.47
CA ALA A 193 -2.12 -6.13 -3.86
C ALA A 193 -1.81 -7.62 -4.03
N LYS A 194 -2.60 -8.30 -4.85
CA LYS A 194 -2.37 -9.69 -5.23
C LYS A 194 -2.18 -9.76 -6.74
N PHE A 195 -1.03 -10.24 -7.19
CA PHE A 195 -0.67 -10.34 -8.61
C PHE A 195 -0.64 -11.80 -9.06
N TYR A 196 -0.92 -12.03 -10.35
CA TYR A 196 -0.80 -13.33 -11.04
C TYR A 196 0.22 -13.24 -12.19
N GLY A 197 0.95 -14.34 -12.44
CA GLY A 197 2.15 -14.34 -13.28
C GLY A 197 2.66 -15.73 -13.67
N HIS A 198 3.43 -15.79 -14.77
CA HIS A 198 3.92 -17.04 -15.39
C HIS A 198 5.14 -17.63 -14.65
N LYS A 199 5.95 -16.82 -13.96
CA LYS A 199 7.00 -17.28 -13.04
C LYS A 199 7.11 -16.33 -11.85
N PHE A 200 7.27 -16.96 -10.69
CA PHE A 200 7.49 -16.37 -9.37
C PHE A 200 8.42 -17.36 -8.66
N GLU A 201 9.60 -17.59 -9.24
CA GLU A 201 10.48 -18.70 -8.85
C GLU A 201 11.33 -18.35 -7.64
#